data_AF-A0A954EQ47-F1
#
_entry.id   AF-A0A954EQ47-F1
#
_cell.length_a   1.000
_cell.length_b   1.000
_cell.length_c   1.000
_cell.angle_alpha   90.00
_cell.angle_beta   90.00
_cell.angle_gamma   90.00
#
_symmetry.space_group_name_H-M   'P 1'
#
loop_
_entity.id
_entity.type
_entity.pdbx_description
1 polymer ?
#
loop_
_entity_poly.entity_id
_entity_poly.type
_entity_poly.pdbx_seq_one_letter_code
_entity_poly.pdbx_strand_id
1 'polypeptide(L)'
;MLKFLSTFLYVAGVSAILSSPLLADNTPVIPSPQMSQYQLSNIRFDRSFGRRTILIDWTRTKRGGSWPKLAGRTQSGHIPFTSFPMSSLLTGDSGTIEISNSSPFGIDKDVEIWIEASGPGFSYMISNSVRLGNPGPVTTPRPMTDQERAAVEQARLEATPPTGLPTGHQAVTAATRLIPGMPVKAGWMAQWEEAEVLGVNDDHTVTLLYTNQGGRVVARPPKNNWIAVDPAILAKAAANPESFVPSKKVLRNSLAPIPDEAVVIPTDVKLPKGTPVLVDFHSGWFDAYVIQDLGNSIEIHYDHLPSSFDRKLPRAAIIISTQALESLNNPQMVEQYASNLDESMNDDRFGKDFPPGFGKRPAGFGDMPRGFGKLPPGFENFPGFDNLPPGFANLPGMNNFPGVGNLAEGDDASGDGTRRRVANHPIGGRIPPDAQIVPESLKIPEGTKLGAYWGNRFFKLTLLASNDDGTLYVHWDDFGDSRDCDMSRDQLIIAKDDVKKLQRAATLKGSGK
;
A
#
# COMPACT_ATOMS: atom_id res chain seq x y z
N MET A 1 -23.41 -14.52 -13.66
CA MET A 1 -22.24 -13.82 -14.20
C MET A 1 -21.61 -13.05 -13.05
N LEU A 2 -20.81 -13.75 -12.22
CA LEU A 2 -20.23 -13.24 -10.98
C LEU A 2 -18.88 -12.60 -11.30
N LYS A 3 -18.73 -11.28 -11.12
CA LYS A 3 -17.43 -10.60 -11.17
C LYS A 3 -16.89 -10.40 -9.76
N PHE A 4 -15.67 -10.84 -9.55
CA PHE A 4 -14.90 -10.81 -8.31
C PHE A 4 -14.54 -9.37 -7.91
N LEU A 5 -14.85 -9.00 -6.67
CA LEU A 5 -14.12 -7.99 -5.91
C LEU A 5 -12.86 -8.68 -5.35
N SER A 6 -11.65 -8.23 -5.70
CA SER A 6 -10.43 -8.60 -4.97
C SER A 6 -9.65 -7.35 -4.58
N THR A 7 -9.51 -7.19 -3.28
CA THR A 7 -8.93 -6.07 -2.53
C THR A 7 -7.43 -5.85 -2.82
N PHE A 8 -7.07 -4.57 -2.86
CA PHE A 8 -5.74 -3.99 -3.01
C PHE A 8 -4.74 -4.34 -1.88
N LEU A 9 -3.50 -4.67 -2.24
CA LEU A 9 -2.30 -4.43 -1.40
C LEU A 9 -1.05 -4.31 -2.31
N TYR A 10 -0.18 -3.34 -2.02
CA TYR A 10 0.97 -2.93 -2.83
C TYR A 10 2.28 -3.16 -2.05
N VAL A 11 3.20 -3.98 -2.55
CA VAL A 11 4.68 -3.85 -2.37
C VAL A 11 5.38 -4.58 -3.53
N ALA A 12 6.42 -3.93 -4.07
CA ALA A 12 7.28 -4.39 -5.14
C ALA A 12 8.03 -5.70 -4.83
N GLY A 13 8.18 -6.54 -5.86
CA GLY A 13 8.99 -7.75 -5.85
C GLY A 13 8.15 -8.98 -6.18
N VAL A 14 8.03 -9.26 -7.49
CA VAL A 14 7.53 -10.50 -8.13
C VAL A 14 6.84 -11.46 -7.15
N SER A 15 5.68 -11.07 -6.65
CA SER A 15 4.70 -12.01 -6.15
C SER A 15 3.75 -12.16 -7.32
N ALA A 16 3.93 -13.23 -8.10
CA ALA A 16 2.83 -13.73 -8.90
C ALA A 16 1.69 -13.97 -7.91
N ILE A 17 0.79 -12.99 -7.79
CA ILE A 17 -0.50 -13.20 -7.17
C ILE A 17 -1.19 -14.13 -8.16
N LEU A 18 -0.95 -15.43 -7.99
CA LEU A 18 -1.87 -16.45 -8.43
C LEU A 18 -3.20 -16.01 -7.83
N SER A 19 -4.04 -15.39 -8.63
CA SER A 19 -5.45 -15.21 -8.34
C SER A 19 -5.99 -16.62 -8.21
N SER A 20 -5.89 -17.19 -7.01
CA SER A 20 -6.30 -18.55 -6.70
C SER A 20 -7.79 -18.67 -7.03
N PRO A 21 -8.16 -19.40 -8.10
CA PRO A 21 -9.55 -19.77 -8.28
C PRO A 21 -9.81 -20.92 -7.30
N LEU A 22 -10.85 -20.76 -6.49
CA LEU A 22 -11.30 -21.69 -5.43
C LEU A 22 -10.43 -21.68 -4.16
N LEU A 23 -11.05 -21.38 -3.02
CA LEU A 23 -11.26 -22.33 -1.90
C LEU A 23 -12.06 -21.63 -0.79
N ALA A 24 -13.28 -22.10 -0.58
CA ALA A 24 -14.26 -21.57 0.38
C ALA A 24 -13.97 -21.98 1.84
N ASP A 25 -12.73 -22.39 2.15
CA ASP A 25 -12.37 -22.89 3.47
C ASP A 25 -11.09 -22.20 3.97
N ASN A 26 -11.27 -21.16 4.79
CA ASN A 26 -10.18 -20.44 5.47
C ASN A 26 -9.55 -21.27 6.62
N THR A 27 -9.86 -22.56 6.74
CA THR A 27 -9.23 -23.44 7.73
C THR A 27 -7.74 -23.61 7.39
N PRO A 28 -6.83 -23.39 8.35
CA PRO A 28 -5.40 -23.53 8.10
C PRO A 28 -5.03 -24.98 7.80
N VAL A 29 -3.94 -25.16 7.05
CA VAL A 29 -3.43 -26.49 6.69
C VAL A 29 -2.30 -26.95 7.60
N ILE A 30 -2.03 -28.24 7.60
CA ILE A 30 -0.91 -28.86 8.33
C ILE A 30 0.42 -28.23 7.86
N PRO A 31 1.32 -27.83 8.78
CA PRO A 31 2.57 -27.17 8.45
C PRO A 31 3.53 -28.10 7.70
N SER A 32 4.26 -27.55 6.73
CA SER A 32 5.34 -28.28 6.06
C SER A 32 6.46 -28.61 7.07
N PRO A 33 7.17 -29.76 6.92
CA PRO A 33 8.28 -30.13 7.80
C PRO A 33 9.42 -29.10 7.90
N GLN A 34 9.52 -28.16 6.96
CA GLN A 34 10.57 -27.14 6.94
C GLN A 34 10.21 -25.85 7.69
N MET A 35 8.95 -25.69 8.13
CA MET A 35 8.47 -24.50 8.81
C MET A 35 8.84 -24.49 10.30
N SER A 36 8.99 -23.30 10.89
CA SER A 36 9.11 -23.18 12.34
C SER A 36 7.82 -23.67 13.02
N GLN A 37 7.95 -24.23 14.22
CA GLN A 37 6.82 -24.64 15.05
C GLN A 37 6.91 -24.01 16.43
N TYR A 38 5.75 -23.72 17.01
CA TYR A 38 5.60 -23.02 18.27
C TYR A 38 4.62 -23.75 19.20
N GLN A 39 4.85 -23.59 20.50
CA GLN A 39 3.94 -23.97 21.56
C GLN A 39 3.44 -22.70 22.22
N LEU A 40 2.13 -22.49 22.21
CA LEU A 40 1.44 -21.45 22.95
C LEU A 40 1.00 -21.98 24.31
N SER A 41 1.06 -21.11 25.33
CA SER A 41 0.70 -21.43 26.71
C SER A 41 0.27 -20.17 27.48
N ASN A 42 -0.26 -20.38 28.69
CA ASN A 42 -0.53 -19.32 29.67
C ASN A 42 -1.29 -18.10 29.12
N ILE A 43 -2.33 -18.35 28.31
CA ILE A 43 -3.23 -17.30 27.85
C ILE A 43 -3.98 -16.71 29.05
N ARG A 44 -3.90 -15.40 29.22
CA ARG A 44 -4.47 -14.70 30.37
C ARG A 44 -4.83 -13.26 30.01
N PHE A 45 -5.74 -12.69 30.79
CA PHE A 45 -5.92 -11.24 30.77
C PHE A 45 -4.94 -10.58 31.72
N ASP A 46 -4.41 -9.46 31.29
CA ASP A 46 -3.72 -8.51 32.16
C ASP A 46 -4.47 -7.17 32.17
N ARG A 47 -4.27 -6.42 33.26
CA ARG A 47 -4.72 -5.04 33.42
C ARG A 47 -3.50 -4.15 33.59
N SER A 48 -2.91 -3.77 32.47
CA SER A 48 -1.86 -2.75 32.44
C SER A 48 -2.47 -1.40 32.05
N PHE A 49 -2.23 -0.37 32.86
CA PHE A 49 -2.68 1.03 32.64
C PHE A 49 -4.19 1.20 32.34
N GLY A 50 -5.06 0.42 33.00
CA GLY A 50 -6.51 0.51 32.82
C GLY A 50 -7.05 -0.08 31.51
N ARG A 51 -6.18 -0.64 30.66
CA ARG A 51 -6.56 -1.39 29.46
C ARG A 51 -6.50 -2.89 29.75
N ARG A 52 -7.47 -3.62 29.19
CA ARG A 52 -7.48 -5.08 29.25
C ARG A 52 -6.72 -5.61 28.06
N THR A 53 -5.62 -6.32 28.30
CA THR A 53 -4.78 -6.93 27.26
C THR A 53 -4.78 -8.44 27.42
N ILE A 54 -4.59 -9.16 26.32
CA ILE A 54 -4.37 -10.62 26.37
C ILE A 54 -2.88 -10.87 26.30
N LEU A 55 -2.36 -11.59 27.28
CA LEU A 55 -0.99 -12.09 27.28
C LEU A 55 -0.99 -13.56 26.93
N ILE A 56 -0.07 -13.97 26.05
CA ILE A 56 0.12 -15.37 25.64
C ILE A 56 1.61 -15.67 25.67
N ASP A 57 2.00 -16.68 26.44
CA ASP A 57 3.39 -17.12 26.45
C ASP A 57 3.61 -18.09 25.28
N TRP A 58 4.76 -18.00 24.65
CA TRP A 58 5.10 -18.84 23.51
C TRP A 58 6.52 -19.38 23.66
N THR A 59 6.75 -20.55 23.06
CA THR A 59 8.06 -21.18 22.96
C THR A 59 8.19 -21.79 21.57
N ARG A 60 9.34 -21.59 20.92
CA ARG A 60 9.63 -22.20 19.63
C ARG A 60 10.08 -23.64 19.87
N THR A 61 9.31 -24.61 19.35
CA THR A 61 9.61 -26.03 19.48
C THR A 61 10.47 -26.56 18.33
N LYS A 62 10.45 -25.88 17.19
CA LYS A 62 11.26 -26.21 16.02
C LYS A 62 11.65 -24.96 15.25
N ARG A 63 12.93 -24.83 14.90
CA ARG A 63 13.41 -23.79 13.98
C ARG A 63 13.20 -24.22 12.52
N GLY A 64 12.75 -23.29 11.70
CA GLY A 64 12.49 -23.49 10.27
C GLY A 64 12.17 -22.18 9.54
N GLY A 65 11.97 -22.24 8.23
CA GLY A 65 11.66 -21.08 7.40
C GLY A 65 10.16 -20.80 7.38
N SER A 66 9.71 -19.80 8.14
CA SER A 66 8.33 -19.30 8.07
C SER A 66 8.22 -17.86 8.56
N TRP A 67 7.17 -17.16 8.12
CA TRP A 67 6.81 -15.81 8.58
C TRP A 67 5.57 -15.91 9.48
N PRO A 68 5.76 -16.08 10.81
CA PRO A 68 4.66 -16.31 11.74
C PRO A 68 3.85 -15.03 11.98
N LYS A 69 2.53 -15.19 12.05
CA LYS A 69 1.56 -14.18 12.47
C LYS A 69 0.54 -14.79 13.42
N LEU A 70 -0.11 -13.96 14.22
CA LEU A 70 -1.24 -14.40 15.02
C LEU A 70 -2.49 -14.52 14.14
N ALA A 71 -3.28 -15.55 14.43
CA ALA A 71 -4.63 -15.70 13.96
C ALA A 71 -5.52 -16.17 15.11
N GLY A 72 -6.81 -15.91 14.99
CA GLY A 72 -7.75 -16.25 16.04
C GLY A 72 -9.18 -16.20 15.55
N ARG A 73 -10.09 -16.63 16.41
CA ARG A 73 -11.53 -16.56 16.15
C ARG A 73 -12.30 -16.43 17.45
N THR A 74 -13.47 -15.83 17.35
CA THR A 74 -14.54 -15.91 18.35
C THR A 74 -15.65 -16.83 17.84
N GLN A 75 -16.74 -16.96 18.60
CA GLN A 75 -17.98 -17.56 18.09
C GLN A 75 -18.56 -16.80 16.89
N SER A 76 -18.29 -15.50 16.76
CA SER A 76 -18.81 -14.65 15.68
C SER A 76 -17.97 -14.68 14.39
N GLY A 77 -16.84 -15.40 14.39
CA GLY A 77 -16.01 -15.59 13.21
C GLY A 77 -14.53 -15.32 13.44
N HIS A 78 -13.78 -15.28 12.33
CA HIS A 78 -12.33 -15.08 12.33
C HIS A 78 -11.95 -13.66 12.78
N ILE A 79 -10.95 -13.56 13.65
CA ILE A 79 -10.37 -12.29 14.09
C ILE A 79 -9.10 -12.05 13.28
N PRO A 80 -9.08 -11.05 12.38
CA PRO A 80 -7.84 -10.62 11.78
C PRO A 80 -7.02 -9.87 12.84
N PHE A 81 -5.91 -10.45 13.29
CA PHE A 81 -4.90 -9.69 13.99
C PHE A 81 -4.09 -8.91 12.95
N THR A 82 -4.17 -7.58 13.00
CA THR A 82 -3.32 -6.70 12.19
C THR A 82 -1.91 -6.69 12.77
N SER A 83 -1.22 -7.83 12.74
CA SER A 83 0.17 -7.92 13.14
C SER A 83 1.00 -8.24 11.90
N PHE A 84 1.88 -7.30 11.54
CA PHE A 84 3.15 -7.61 10.85
C PHE A 84 3.83 -8.78 11.58
N PRO A 85 4.65 -9.61 10.90
CA PRO A 85 5.32 -10.73 11.54
C PRO A 85 5.97 -10.26 12.84
N MET A 86 5.59 -10.87 13.97
CA MET A 86 6.11 -10.42 15.26
C MET A 86 7.60 -10.74 15.28
N SER A 87 8.42 -9.69 15.28
CA SER A 87 9.89 -9.77 15.25
C SER A 87 10.44 -10.68 16.35
N SER A 88 9.76 -10.72 17.50
CA SER A 88 10.03 -11.63 18.61
C SER A 88 9.84 -13.10 18.24
N LEU A 89 8.77 -13.46 17.52
CA LEU A 89 8.55 -14.82 17.00
C LEU A 89 9.59 -15.20 15.93
N LEU A 90 10.09 -14.24 15.15
CA LEU A 90 11.11 -14.50 14.14
C LEU A 90 12.48 -14.79 14.76
N THR A 91 12.85 -14.11 15.84
CA THR A 91 14.23 -14.10 16.36
C THR A 91 14.42 -14.85 17.69
N GLY A 92 13.41 -14.89 18.56
CA GLY A 92 13.49 -15.51 19.89
C GLY A 92 13.11 -17.00 19.92
N ASP A 93 13.55 -17.70 20.97
CA ASP A 93 13.13 -19.09 21.24
C ASP A 93 11.95 -19.17 22.21
N SER A 94 11.62 -18.08 22.92
CA SER A 94 10.42 -17.95 23.75
C SER A 94 10.12 -16.48 24.04
N GLY A 95 8.93 -16.21 24.58
CA GLY A 95 8.55 -14.89 25.05
C GLY A 95 7.07 -14.81 25.42
N THR A 96 6.60 -13.58 25.62
CA THR A 96 5.17 -13.28 25.83
C THR A 96 4.70 -12.32 24.74
N ILE A 97 3.56 -12.64 24.15
CA ILE A 97 2.84 -11.83 23.19
C ILE A 97 1.79 -11.04 23.96
N GLU A 98 1.75 -9.73 23.71
CA GLU A 98 0.70 -8.86 24.21
C GLU A 98 -0.22 -8.44 23.07
N ILE A 99 -1.52 -8.71 23.23
CA ILE A 99 -2.57 -8.31 22.29
C ILE A 99 -3.38 -7.21 22.97
N SER A 100 -3.13 -5.96 22.56
CA SER A 100 -3.89 -4.80 22.99
C SER A 100 -5.17 -4.64 22.16
N ASN A 101 -6.30 -4.44 22.82
CA ASN A 101 -7.61 -4.27 22.19
C ASN A 101 -7.66 -2.95 21.40
N SER A 102 -7.31 -2.98 20.11
CA SER A 102 -7.56 -1.88 19.16
C SER A 102 -8.66 -2.23 18.14
N SER A 103 -9.34 -3.35 18.35
CA SER A 103 -10.40 -3.83 17.45
C SER A 103 -11.76 -3.25 17.87
N PRO A 104 -12.58 -2.74 16.93
CA PRO A 104 -13.96 -2.33 17.23
C PRO A 104 -14.85 -3.51 17.68
N PHE A 105 -14.35 -4.75 17.62
CA PHE A 105 -15.12 -5.96 17.92
C PHE A 105 -14.99 -6.46 19.37
N GLY A 106 -14.24 -5.78 20.23
CA GLY A 106 -14.13 -6.11 21.66
C GLY A 106 -13.72 -7.56 21.94
N ILE A 107 -12.43 -7.85 22.15
CA ILE A 107 -11.98 -9.20 22.54
C ILE A 107 -12.28 -9.44 24.04
N ASP A 108 -13.55 -9.31 24.41
CA ASP A 108 -13.93 -9.14 25.79
C ASP A 108 -14.25 -10.49 26.46
N LYS A 109 -14.67 -11.51 25.69
CA LYS A 109 -14.88 -12.91 26.11
C LYS A 109 -14.82 -13.89 24.92
N ASP A 110 -14.43 -15.13 25.19
CA ASP A 110 -14.49 -16.29 24.29
C ASP A 110 -13.67 -16.18 22.98
N VAL A 111 -12.37 -16.42 23.07
CA VAL A 111 -11.44 -16.39 21.93
C VAL A 111 -10.55 -17.62 21.87
N GLU A 112 -10.31 -18.12 20.66
CA GLU A 112 -9.25 -19.06 20.33
C GLU A 112 -8.14 -18.34 19.56
N ILE A 113 -6.89 -18.61 19.89
CA ILE A 113 -5.71 -17.97 19.28
C ILE A 113 -4.67 -19.03 18.93
N TRP A 114 -4.06 -18.90 17.76
CA TRP A 114 -2.95 -19.72 17.27
C TRP A 114 -1.95 -18.85 16.50
N ILE A 115 -0.79 -19.43 16.18
CA ILE A 115 0.18 -18.86 15.26
C ILE A 115 0.01 -19.58 13.92
N GLU A 116 -0.11 -18.81 12.86
CA GLU A 116 -0.07 -19.30 11.49
C GLU A 116 1.08 -18.69 10.69
N ALA A 117 1.50 -19.36 9.63
CA ALA A 117 2.45 -18.83 8.66
C ALA A 117 1.79 -18.75 7.29
N SER A 118 2.03 -17.67 6.57
CA SER A 118 1.67 -17.59 5.15
C SER A 118 2.65 -18.45 4.33
N GLY A 119 2.12 -19.31 3.47
CA GLY A 119 2.88 -19.93 2.39
C GLY A 119 2.16 -19.76 1.04
N PRO A 120 2.61 -20.44 -0.03
CA PRO A 120 2.06 -20.25 -1.38
C PRO A 120 0.56 -20.56 -1.43
N GLY A 121 -0.29 -19.54 -1.36
CA GLY A 121 -1.75 -19.64 -1.42
C GLY A 121 -2.46 -20.16 -0.16
N PHE A 122 -1.75 -20.44 0.94
CA PHE A 122 -2.36 -21.05 2.14
C PHE A 122 -1.84 -20.46 3.46
N SER A 123 -2.69 -20.48 4.49
CA SER A 123 -2.29 -20.31 5.88
C SER A 123 -1.97 -21.68 6.50
N TYR A 124 -0.81 -21.81 7.12
CA TYR A 124 -0.35 -23.02 7.79
C TYR A 124 -0.40 -22.83 9.30
N MET A 125 -1.07 -23.71 10.04
CA MET A 125 -1.10 -23.62 11.50
C MET A 125 0.21 -24.16 12.06
N ILE A 126 1.04 -23.28 12.61
CA ILE A 126 2.39 -23.61 13.07
C ILE A 126 2.50 -23.64 14.61
N SER A 127 1.37 -23.65 15.31
CA SER A 127 1.30 -23.87 16.75
C SER A 127 0.09 -24.70 17.14
N ASN A 128 0.02 -25.09 18.42
CA ASN A 128 -1.26 -25.42 19.04
C ASN A 128 -2.14 -24.16 19.19
N SER A 129 -3.43 -24.36 19.41
CA SER A 129 -4.33 -23.31 19.87
C SER A 129 -4.29 -23.13 21.38
N VAL A 130 -4.49 -21.90 21.83
CA VAL A 130 -4.85 -21.54 23.20
C VAL A 130 -6.21 -20.87 23.21
N ARG A 131 -6.93 -20.99 24.32
CA ARG A 131 -8.30 -20.48 24.42
C ARG A 131 -8.49 -19.71 25.71
N LEU A 132 -9.30 -18.68 25.60
CA LEU A 132 -9.87 -17.99 26.73
C LEU A 132 -11.39 -18.07 26.63
N GLY A 133 -12.06 -18.60 27.65
CA GLY A 133 -13.50 -18.83 27.63
C GLY A 133 -13.92 -19.98 26.70
N ASN A 134 -15.09 -19.87 26.07
CA ASN A 134 -15.67 -20.90 25.21
C ASN A 134 -15.93 -20.41 23.76
N PRO A 135 -14.89 -20.25 22.93
CA PRO A 135 -15.02 -19.82 21.52
C PRO A 135 -15.64 -20.86 20.58
N GLY A 136 -16.08 -22.01 21.10
CA GLY A 136 -16.57 -23.14 20.32
C GLY A 136 -15.49 -24.21 20.03
N PRO A 137 -15.69 -25.07 19.02
CA PRO A 137 -14.82 -26.21 18.73
C PRO A 137 -13.42 -25.78 18.29
N VAL A 138 -12.36 -26.36 18.88
CA VAL A 138 -10.95 -26.02 18.58
C VAL A 138 -10.66 -26.12 17.08
N THR A 139 -10.03 -25.09 16.50
CA THR A 139 -9.53 -25.13 15.13
C THR A 139 -8.45 -26.19 15.02
N THR A 140 -8.61 -27.11 14.08
CA THR A 140 -7.60 -28.14 13.79
C THR A 140 -7.13 -27.97 12.36
N PRO A 141 -5.82 -28.08 12.09
CA PRO A 141 -5.32 -27.95 10.75
C PRO A 141 -5.69 -29.19 9.94
N ARG A 142 -6.13 -28.97 8.71
CA ARG A 142 -6.45 -30.07 7.78
C ARG A 142 -5.26 -30.43 6.90
N PRO A 143 -5.16 -31.67 6.40
CA PRO A 143 -4.22 -31.96 5.32
C PRO A 143 -4.58 -31.15 4.07
N MET A 144 -3.56 -30.85 3.25
CA MET A 144 -3.81 -30.37 1.89
C MET A 144 -4.50 -31.45 1.07
N THR A 145 -5.38 -31.03 0.18
CA THR A 145 -5.89 -31.85 -0.93
C THR A 145 -4.80 -32.07 -1.99
N ASP A 146 -5.01 -33.04 -2.89
CA ASP A 146 -4.10 -33.25 -4.02
C ASP A 146 -4.01 -32.03 -4.94
N GLN A 147 -5.13 -31.34 -5.16
CA GLN A 147 -5.19 -30.13 -5.97
C GLN A 147 -4.38 -28.98 -5.36
N GLU A 148 -4.48 -28.77 -4.05
CA GLU A 148 -3.70 -27.76 -3.32
C GLU A 148 -2.21 -28.07 -3.38
N ARG A 149 -1.82 -29.34 -3.18
CA ARG A 149 -0.41 -29.76 -3.32
C ARG A 149 0.12 -29.50 -4.73
N ALA A 150 -0.65 -29.82 -5.75
CA ALA A 150 -0.26 -29.58 -7.14
C ALA A 150 -0.08 -28.08 -7.41
N ALA A 151 -0.96 -27.22 -6.86
CA ALA A 151 -0.82 -25.76 -6.99
C ALA A 151 0.43 -25.21 -6.29
N VAL A 152 0.75 -25.69 -5.07
CA VAL A 152 1.98 -25.31 -4.37
C VAL A 152 3.22 -25.73 -5.16
N GLU A 153 3.24 -26.96 -5.68
CA GLU A 153 4.36 -27.46 -6.47
C GLU A 153 4.52 -26.69 -7.79
N GLN A 154 3.41 -26.37 -8.46
CA GLN A 154 3.43 -25.53 -9.65
C GLN A 154 4.02 -24.15 -9.35
N ALA A 155 3.57 -23.48 -8.28
CA ALA A 155 4.12 -22.19 -7.87
C ALA A 155 5.61 -22.27 -7.53
N ARG A 156 6.04 -23.37 -6.89
CA ARG A 156 7.45 -23.64 -6.61
C ARG A 156 8.27 -23.75 -7.90
N LEU A 157 7.79 -24.52 -8.88
CA LEU A 157 8.45 -24.69 -10.17
C LEU A 157 8.52 -23.36 -10.95
N GLU A 158 7.45 -22.56 -10.95
CA GLU A 158 7.41 -21.24 -11.60
C GLU A 158 8.42 -20.24 -11.02
N ALA A 159 8.73 -20.35 -9.73
CA ALA A 159 9.70 -19.54 -9.00
C ALA A 159 11.12 -20.13 -8.99
N THR A 160 11.34 -21.30 -9.58
CA THR A 160 12.65 -21.99 -9.58
C THR A 160 13.31 -21.88 -10.95
N PRO A 161 14.54 -21.34 -11.07
CA PRO A 161 15.27 -21.35 -12.33
C PRO A 161 15.69 -22.77 -12.70
N PRO A 162 15.87 -23.07 -14.00
CA PRO A 162 16.34 -24.38 -14.44
C PRO A 162 17.74 -24.70 -13.89
N THR A 163 18.02 -25.99 -13.69
CA THR A 163 19.34 -26.46 -13.28
C THR A 163 20.28 -26.61 -14.47
N GLY A 164 21.49 -26.08 -14.36
CA GLY A 164 22.48 -26.11 -15.44
C GLY A 164 22.11 -25.20 -16.62
N LEU A 165 23.06 -24.98 -17.53
CA LEU A 165 22.83 -24.20 -18.74
C LEU A 165 22.42 -25.10 -19.91
N PRO A 166 21.62 -24.61 -20.86
CA PRO A 166 21.39 -25.32 -22.11
C PRO A 166 22.71 -25.49 -22.87
N THR A 167 22.86 -26.60 -23.58
CA THR A 167 24.05 -26.87 -24.41
C THR A 167 24.30 -25.71 -25.39
N GLY A 168 25.55 -25.26 -25.49
CA GLY A 168 25.96 -24.18 -26.39
C GLY A 168 25.55 -22.77 -25.95
N HIS A 169 24.89 -22.62 -24.80
CA HIS A 169 24.46 -21.32 -24.29
C HIS A 169 25.36 -20.86 -23.13
N GLN A 170 25.45 -19.55 -22.96
CA GLN A 170 26.03 -18.94 -21.77
C GLN A 170 24.95 -18.28 -20.91
N ALA A 171 25.17 -18.23 -19.60
CA ALA A 171 24.32 -17.47 -18.69
C ALA A 171 24.34 -15.99 -19.07
N VAL A 172 23.17 -15.37 -19.11
CA VAL A 172 23.09 -13.90 -19.09
C VAL A 172 23.55 -13.42 -17.73
N THR A 173 24.22 -12.28 -17.69
CA THR A 173 24.59 -11.57 -16.46
C THR A 173 24.17 -10.11 -16.58
N ALA A 174 24.31 -9.33 -15.52
CA ALA A 174 24.06 -7.88 -15.58
C ALA A 174 24.96 -7.15 -16.60
N ALA A 175 26.12 -7.71 -16.97
CA ALA A 175 27.02 -7.16 -17.97
C ALA A 175 26.66 -7.57 -19.41
N THR A 176 25.81 -8.58 -19.58
CA THR A 176 25.41 -9.08 -20.91
C THR A 176 24.44 -8.08 -21.54
N ARG A 177 24.86 -7.44 -22.64
CA ARG A 177 24.01 -6.52 -23.38
C ARG A 177 23.00 -7.29 -24.22
N LEU A 178 21.74 -7.30 -23.77
CA LEU A 178 20.61 -7.81 -24.54
C LEU A 178 19.90 -6.65 -25.27
N ILE A 179 19.34 -6.93 -26.44
CA ILE A 179 18.54 -6.00 -27.22
C ILE A 179 17.19 -6.64 -27.57
N PRO A 180 16.10 -5.85 -27.72
CA PRO A 180 14.80 -6.36 -28.15
C PRO A 180 14.88 -7.16 -29.46
N GLY A 181 14.10 -8.23 -29.57
CA GLY A 181 14.08 -9.16 -30.70
C GLY A 181 15.10 -10.29 -30.63
N MET A 182 16.02 -10.30 -29.65
CA MET A 182 16.97 -11.40 -29.50
C MET A 182 16.27 -12.70 -29.08
N PRO A 183 16.51 -13.83 -29.77
CA PRO A 183 16.11 -15.15 -29.28
C PRO A 183 17.03 -15.56 -28.12
N VAL A 184 16.43 -16.07 -27.06
CA VAL A 184 17.10 -16.55 -25.84
C VAL A 184 16.42 -17.80 -25.32
N LYS A 185 17.11 -18.54 -24.44
CA LYS A 185 16.49 -19.54 -23.58
C LYS A 185 16.15 -18.91 -22.25
N ALA A 186 14.95 -19.15 -21.75
CA ALA A 186 14.50 -18.61 -20.47
C ALA A 186 13.87 -19.69 -19.59
N GLY A 187 14.06 -19.54 -18.28
CA GLY A 187 13.50 -20.46 -17.30
C GLY A 187 11.99 -20.35 -17.20
N TRP A 188 11.29 -21.47 -17.33
CA TRP A 188 9.86 -21.61 -17.12
C TRP A 188 9.58 -22.94 -16.42
N MET A 189 8.89 -22.93 -15.28
CA MET A 189 8.60 -24.15 -14.52
C MET A 189 9.84 -25.05 -14.29
N ALA A 190 10.97 -24.45 -13.88
CA ALA A 190 12.26 -25.11 -13.73
C ALA A 190 12.85 -25.78 -15.00
N GLN A 191 12.36 -25.44 -16.19
CA GLN A 191 12.84 -25.92 -17.49
C GLN A 191 13.26 -24.78 -18.41
N TRP A 192 14.13 -25.09 -19.38
CA TRP A 192 14.57 -24.12 -20.39
C TRP A 192 13.60 -24.08 -21.56
N GLU A 193 12.98 -22.92 -21.77
CA GLU A 193 12.04 -22.68 -22.85
C GLU A 193 12.59 -21.65 -23.86
N GLU A 194 12.07 -21.71 -25.08
CA GLU A 194 12.34 -20.68 -26.08
C GLU A 194 11.64 -19.37 -25.69
N ALA A 195 12.40 -18.28 -25.75
CA ALA A 195 11.89 -16.96 -25.46
C ALA A 195 12.55 -15.89 -26.34
N GLU A 196 11.94 -14.72 -26.35
CA GLU A 196 12.40 -13.55 -27.08
C GLU A 196 12.50 -12.37 -26.11
N VAL A 197 13.57 -11.59 -26.22
CA VAL A 197 13.73 -10.35 -25.45
C VAL A 197 12.79 -9.29 -26.02
N LEU A 198 11.86 -8.77 -25.21
CA LEU A 198 11.03 -7.62 -25.59
C LEU A 198 11.59 -6.30 -25.07
N GLY A 199 12.32 -6.32 -23.95
CA GLY A 199 12.91 -5.13 -23.35
C GLY A 199 13.78 -5.42 -22.13
N VAL A 200 14.58 -4.43 -21.74
CA VAL A 200 15.37 -4.44 -20.50
C VAL A 200 14.90 -3.27 -19.63
N ASN A 201 14.48 -3.59 -18.41
CA ASN A 201 13.88 -2.67 -17.46
C ASN A 201 14.93 -1.91 -16.64
N ASP A 202 14.50 -0.86 -15.93
CA ASP A 202 15.36 -0.04 -15.08
C ASP A 202 16.00 -0.81 -13.93
N ASP A 203 15.30 -1.82 -13.40
CA ASP A 203 15.80 -2.72 -12.36
C ASP A 203 16.69 -3.85 -12.90
N HIS A 204 17.10 -3.74 -14.17
CA HIS A 204 17.85 -4.72 -14.94
C HIS A 204 17.11 -6.03 -15.23
N THR A 205 15.84 -6.18 -14.85
CA THR A 205 15.06 -7.33 -15.30
C THR A 205 14.84 -7.28 -16.81
N VAL A 206 14.68 -8.45 -17.42
CA VAL A 206 14.48 -8.61 -18.86
C VAL A 206 13.04 -9.06 -19.07
N THR A 207 12.27 -8.25 -19.82
CA THR A 207 10.92 -8.62 -20.25
C THR A 207 11.04 -9.58 -21.42
N LEU A 208 10.47 -10.78 -21.26
CA LEU A 208 10.60 -11.90 -22.18
C LEU A 208 9.22 -12.34 -22.68
N LEU A 209 9.14 -12.68 -23.97
CA LEU A 209 8.02 -13.39 -24.56
C LEU A 209 8.36 -14.88 -24.68
N TYR A 210 7.60 -15.75 -24.02
CA TYR A 210 7.73 -17.20 -24.18
C TYR A 210 6.93 -17.67 -25.39
N THR A 211 7.62 -18.09 -26.44
CA THR A 211 7.01 -18.40 -27.74
C THR A 211 6.14 -19.66 -27.70
N ASN A 212 6.54 -20.66 -26.92
CA ASN A 212 5.80 -21.93 -26.80
C ASN A 212 4.73 -21.94 -25.68
N GLN A 213 4.70 -20.90 -24.83
CA GLN A 213 3.79 -20.84 -23.66
C GLN A 213 2.60 -19.92 -23.93
N GLY A 214 2.02 -20.01 -25.13
CA GLY A 214 0.87 -19.18 -25.54
C GLY A 214 1.20 -17.69 -25.66
N GLY A 215 2.48 -17.32 -25.84
CA GLY A 215 2.90 -15.93 -25.95
C GLY A 215 2.84 -15.16 -24.62
N ARG A 216 3.06 -15.84 -23.49
CA ARG A 216 3.14 -15.22 -22.17
C ARG A 216 4.34 -14.27 -22.08
N VAL A 217 4.10 -13.11 -21.47
CA VAL A 217 5.14 -12.09 -21.23
C VAL A 217 5.48 -12.05 -19.75
N VAL A 218 6.76 -12.19 -19.41
CA VAL A 218 7.24 -12.21 -18.01
C VAL A 218 8.58 -11.50 -17.90
N ALA A 219 8.77 -10.75 -16.81
CA ALA A 219 10.08 -10.23 -16.43
C ALA A 219 10.89 -11.29 -15.67
N ARG A 220 12.12 -11.53 -16.11
CA ARG A 220 13.08 -12.39 -15.42
C ARG A 220 14.33 -11.61 -15.04
N PRO A 221 14.90 -11.84 -13.85
CA PRO A 221 16.17 -11.24 -13.51
C PRO A 221 17.29 -11.85 -14.39
N PRO A 222 18.29 -11.07 -14.82
CA PRO A 222 19.43 -11.58 -15.58
C PRO A 222 20.40 -12.39 -14.71
N LYS A 223 20.21 -12.41 -13.38
CA LYS A 223 20.98 -13.21 -12.43
C LYS A 223 20.28 -14.55 -12.15
N ASN A 224 21.01 -15.47 -11.51
CA ASN A 224 20.48 -16.76 -11.04
C ASN A 224 20.02 -17.72 -12.15
N ASN A 225 20.69 -17.71 -13.31
CA ASN A 225 20.46 -18.67 -14.40
C ASN A 225 19.01 -18.70 -14.93
N TRP A 226 18.31 -17.58 -14.91
CA TRP A 226 16.96 -17.50 -15.52
C TRP A 226 16.99 -17.33 -17.02
N ILE A 227 18.09 -16.82 -17.57
CA ILE A 227 18.21 -16.49 -18.99
C ILE A 227 19.56 -16.99 -19.47
N ALA A 228 19.55 -17.66 -20.61
CA ALA A 228 20.73 -18.13 -21.30
C ALA A 228 20.64 -17.74 -22.77
N VAL A 229 21.78 -17.43 -23.38
CA VAL A 229 21.84 -16.94 -24.75
C VAL A 229 22.99 -17.61 -25.48
N ASP A 230 22.78 -17.90 -26.77
CA ASP A 230 23.82 -18.39 -27.65
C ASP A 230 24.87 -17.28 -27.88
N PRO A 231 26.17 -17.52 -27.60
CA PRO A 231 27.24 -16.56 -27.86
C PRO A 231 27.27 -16.02 -29.30
N ALA A 232 26.86 -16.82 -30.31
CA ALA A 232 26.78 -16.39 -31.69
C ALA A 232 25.68 -15.34 -31.91
N ILE A 233 24.54 -15.46 -31.22
CA ILE A 233 23.48 -14.46 -31.23
C ILE A 233 23.94 -13.15 -30.59
N LEU A 234 24.69 -13.21 -29.50
CA LEU A 234 25.29 -12.03 -28.88
C LEU A 234 26.30 -11.34 -29.82
N ALA A 235 27.16 -12.11 -30.49
CA ALA A 235 28.10 -11.56 -31.46
C ALA A 235 27.37 -10.87 -32.63
N LYS A 236 26.28 -11.48 -33.12
CA LYS A 236 25.42 -10.89 -34.15
C LYS A 236 24.73 -9.61 -33.66
N ALA A 237 24.22 -9.59 -32.43
CA ALA A 237 23.60 -8.40 -31.83
C ALA A 237 24.59 -7.25 -31.65
N ALA A 238 25.85 -7.55 -31.30
CA ALA A 238 26.91 -6.56 -31.22
C ALA A 238 27.29 -6.00 -32.60
N ALA A 239 27.32 -6.84 -33.64
CA ALA A 239 27.73 -6.44 -34.99
C ALA A 239 26.61 -5.74 -35.78
N ASN A 240 25.36 -6.18 -35.62
CA ASN A 240 24.21 -5.67 -36.36
C ASN A 240 22.94 -5.68 -35.49
N PRO A 241 22.79 -4.72 -34.55
CA PRO A 241 21.67 -4.69 -33.63
C PRO A 241 20.32 -4.52 -34.33
N GLU A 242 20.26 -3.77 -35.43
CA GLU A 242 19.05 -3.52 -36.22
C GLU A 242 18.51 -4.80 -36.90
N SER A 243 19.28 -5.89 -36.95
CA SER A 243 18.81 -7.18 -37.46
C SER A 243 17.85 -7.91 -36.52
N PHE A 244 17.64 -7.39 -35.31
CA PHE A 244 16.71 -7.91 -34.32
C PHE A 244 15.51 -6.97 -34.22
N VAL A 245 14.34 -7.48 -34.62
CA VAL A 245 13.08 -6.76 -34.54
C VAL A 245 12.18 -7.52 -33.59
N PRO A 246 11.74 -6.92 -32.48
CA PRO A 246 10.90 -7.63 -31.53
C PRO A 246 9.53 -7.93 -32.14
N SER A 247 9.01 -9.13 -31.88
CA SER A 247 7.69 -9.57 -32.35
C SER A 247 6.56 -8.78 -31.71
N LYS A 248 6.78 -8.24 -30.50
CA LYS A 248 5.85 -7.36 -29.79
C LYS A 248 6.59 -6.17 -29.21
N LYS A 249 5.95 -5.00 -29.20
CA LYS A 249 6.47 -3.81 -28.51
C LYS A 249 5.94 -3.78 -27.09
N VAL A 250 6.81 -3.44 -26.14
CA VAL A 250 6.43 -3.20 -24.73
C VAL A 250 6.99 -1.84 -24.31
N LEU A 251 6.30 -1.16 -23.40
CA LEU A 251 6.90 0.00 -22.74
C LEU A 251 8.02 -0.44 -21.80
N ARG A 252 8.90 0.50 -21.48
CA ARG A 252 9.92 0.29 -20.45
C ARG A 252 9.24 0.05 -19.10
N ASN A 253 9.68 -0.97 -18.36
CA ASN A 253 9.09 -1.43 -17.10
C ASN A 253 7.65 -1.96 -17.21
N SER A 254 7.18 -2.25 -18.43
CA SER A 254 5.88 -2.83 -18.68
C SER A 254 5.98 -4.31 -19.02
N LEU A 255 4.97 -5.06 -18.60
CA LEU A 255 4.74 -6.45 -19.00
C LEU A 255 3.61 -6.57 -20.04
N ALA A 256 2.91 -5.48 -20.33
CA ALA A 256 1.80 -5.46 -21.28
C ALA A 256 2.32 -5.12 -22.69
N PRO A 257 2.16 -6.01 -23.69
CA PRO A 257 2.39 -5.66 -25.07
C PRO A 257 1.51 -4.49 -25.50
N ILE A 258 2.08 -3.50 -26.16
CA ILE A 258 1.34 -2.39 -26.76
C ILE A 258 0.38 -2.98 -27.82
N PRO A 259 -0.93 -2.69 -27.76
CA PRO A 259 -1.89 -3.10 -28.78
C PRO A 259 -1.50 -2.56 -30.16
N ASP A 260 -1.85 -3.28 -31.23
CA ASP A 260 -1.45 -2.92 -32.60
C ASP A 260 -2.04 -1.56 -33.02
N GLU A 261 -3.21 -1.22 -32.49
CA GLU A 261 -3.94 0.02 -32.67
C GLU A 261 -3.55 1.13 -31.69
N ALA A 262 -2.44 0.99 -30.97
CA ALA A 262 -1.97 1.98 -30.01
C ALA A 262 -0.49 2.32 -30.19
N VAL A 263 -0.14 3.55 -29.80
CA VAL A 263 1.22 4.06 -29.92
C VAL A 263 1.64 4.78 -28.65
N VAL A 264 2.95 4.80 -28.41
CA VAL A 264 3.53 5.70 -27.41
C VAL A 264 3.25 7.13 -27.85
N ILE A 265 2.78 7.95 -26.92
CA ILE A 265 2.33 9.30 -27.25
C ILE A 265 3.53 10.12 -27.75
N PRO A 266 3.49 10.70 -28.96
CA PRO A 266 4.58 11.54 -29.46
C PRO A 266 4.86 12.72 -28.53
N THR A 267 6.12 13.14 -28.46
CA THR A 267 6.58 14.16 -27.49
C THR A 267 6.13 15.59 -27.84
N ASP A 268 5.82 15.82 -29.11
CA ASP A 268 5.36 17.09 -29.69
C ASP A 268 3.83 17.26 -29.66
N VAL A 269 3.08 16.17 -29.43
CA VAL A 269 1.63 16.21 -29.32
C VAL A 269 1.23 16.75 -27.95
N LYS A 270 0.30 17.70 -27.87
CA LYS A 270 -0.29 18.11 -26.58
C LYS A 270 -1.57 17.35 -26.34
N LEU A 271 -1.80 16.86 -25.13
CA LEU A 271 -3.04 16.18 -24.77
C LEU A 271 -4.01 17.14 -24.06
N PRO A 272 -5.17 17.44 -24.65
CA PRO A 272 -6.25 18.13 -23.97
C PRO A 272 -6.76 17.36 -22.74
N LYS A 273 -7.41 18.10 -21.83
CA LYS A 273 -8.11 17.50 -20.70
C LYS A 273 -9.23 16.57 -21.22
N GLY A 274 -9.30 15.38 -20.64
CA GLY A 274 -10.26 14.33 -20.93
C GLY A 274 -9.88 13.42 -22.10
N THR A 275 -8.73 13.62 -22.75
CA THR A 275 -8.28 12.73 -23.82
C THR A 275 -8.16 11.29 -23.30
N PRO A 276 -8.76 10.30 -23.98
CA PRO A 276 -8.64 8.90 -23.60
C PRO A 276 -7.24 8.38 -23.89
N VAL A 277 -6.66 7.69 -22.93
CA VAL A 277 -5.33 7.07 -22.98
C VAL A 277 -5.37 5.70 -22.31
N LEU A 278 -4.33 4.90 -22.54
CA LEU A 278 -4.16 3.61 -21.91
C LEU A 278 -2.91 3.62 -21.02
N VAL A 279 -3.05 3.05 -19.83
CA VAL A 279 -2.00 3.03 -18.82
C VAL A 279 -1.76 1.59 -18.39
N ASP A 280 -0.50 1.19 -18.28
CA ASP A 280 -0.16 -0.13 -17.77
C ASP A 280 -0.47 -0.21 -16.27
N PHE A 281 -1.26 -1.21 -15.90
CA PHE A 281 -1.51 -1.57 -14.52
C PHE A 281 -1.53 -3.09 -14.41
N HIS A 282 -0.60 -3.67 -13.63
CA HIS A 282 -0.52 -5.11 -13.38
C HIS A 282 -0.44 -6.00 -14.64
N SER A 283 0.33 -5.60 -15.66
CA SER A 283 0.53 -6.36 -16.91
C SER A 283 -0.67 -6.32 -17.86
N GLY A 284 -1.49 -5.27 -17.76
CA GLY A 284 -2.62 -5.03 -18.65
C GLY A 284 -2.81 -3.53 -18.90
N TRP A 285 -3.47 -3.20 -20.01
CA TRP A 285 -3.83 -1.82 -20.32
C TRP A 285 -5.18 -1.47 -19.73
N PHE A 286 -5.23 -0.33 -19.06
CA PHE A 286 -6.44 0.21 -18.45
C PHE A 286 -6.77 1.54 -19.08
N ASP A 287 -8.05 1.74 -19.36
CA ASP A 287 -8.58 3.01 -19.84
C ASP A 287 -8.41 4.08 -18.77
N ALA A 288 -7.96 5.25 -19.21
CA ALA A 288 -7.76 6.41 -18.38
C ALA A 288 -8.01 7.68 -19.20
N TYR A 289 -8.23 8.78 -18.51
CA TYR A 289 -8.45 10.10 -19.10
C TYR A 289 -7.42 11.09 -18.59
N VAL A 290 -6.94 11.95 -19.48
CA VAL A 290 -5.99 13.01 -19.12
C VAL A 290 -6.68 14.04 -18.23
N ILE A 291 -6.16 14.27 -17.02
CA ILE A 291 -6.56 15.42 -16.19
C ILE A 291 -5.78 16.65 -16.65
N GLN A 292 -4.46 16.50 -16.81
CA GLN A 292 -3.56 17.59 -17.18
C GLN A 292 -2.30 17.08 -17.89
N ASP A 293 -1.94 17.70 -19.01
CA ASP A 293 -0.63 17.51 -19.66
C ASP A 293 0.38 18.54 -19.09
N LEU A 294 1.46 18.03 -18.50
CA LEU A 294 2.54 18.80 -17.89
C LEU A 294 3.85 18.70 -18.71
N GLY A 295 3.76 18.28 -19.97
CA GLY A 295 4.89 18.06 -20.88
C GLY A 295 5.52 16.69 -20.68
N ASN A 296 6.46 16.58 -19.73
CA ASN A 296 7.20 15.31 -19.49
C ASN A 296 6.40 14.27 -18.69
N SER A 297 5.28 14.69 -18.10
CA SER A 297 4.39 13.85 -17.31
C SER A 297 2.95 14.24 -17.58
N ILE A 298 2.05 13.29 -17.42
CA ILE A 298 0.62 13.48 -17.60
C ILE A 298 -0.05 13.06 -16.30
N GLU A 299 -0.92 13.92 -15.79
CA GLU A 299 -1.84 13.56 -14.71
C GLU A 299 -3.08 12.91 -15.32
N ILE A 300 -3.45 11.75 -14.79
CA ILE A 300 -4.51 10.90 -15.32
C ILE A 300 -5.54 10.55 -14.24
N HIS A 301 -6.75 10.27 -14.72
CA HIS A 301 -7.84 9.62 -13.98
C HIS A 301 -8.06 8.24 -14.58
N TYR A 302 -8.05 7.18 -13.77
CA TYR A 302 -8.40 5.85 -14.27
C TYR A 302 -9.91 5.74 -14.47
N ASP A 303 -10.34 5.15 -15.57
CA ASP A 303 -11.76 5.01 -15.82
C ASP A 303 -12.43 4.14 -14.74
N HIS A 304 -13.58 4.60 -14.24
CA HIS A 304 -14.40 3.93 -13.23
C HIS A 304 -13.73 3.71 -11.86
N LEU A 305 -12.61 4.39 -11.59
CA LEU A 305 -11.95 4.37 -10.27
C LEU A 305 -12.11 5.73 -9.58
N PRO A 306 -12.19 5.77 -8.23
CA PRO A 306 -12.28 7.03 -7.52
C PRO A 306 -10.97 7.83 -7.65
N SER A 307 -11.05 9.15 -7.47
CA SER A 307 -9.91 10.08 -7.60
C SER A 307 -8.73 9.80 -6.64
N SER A 308 -8.90 8.96 -5.63
CA SER A 308 -7.77 8.44 -4.83
C SER A 308 -6.78 7.61 -5.65
N PHE A 309 -7.18 7.15 -6.84
CA PHE A 309 -6.34 6.47 -7.82
C PHE A 309 -5.74 7.38 -8.87
N ASP A 310 -6.03 8.69 -8.86
CA ASP A 310 -5.41 9.62 -9.79
C ASP A 310 -3.89 9.60 -9.62
N ARG A 311 -3.16 9.62 -10.73
CA ARG A 311 -1.70 9.54 -10.74
C ARG A 311 -1.11 10.52 -11.73
N LYS A 312 0.06 11.04 -11.36
CA LYS A 312 0.97 11.70 -12.28
C LYS A 312 2.00 10.69 -12.77
N LEU A 313 1.98 10.40 -14.07
CA LEU A 313 2.84 9.40 -14.69
C LEU A 313 3.78 10.04 -15.73
N PRO A 314 4.97 9.47 -15.95
CA PRO A 314 5.81 9.86 -17.08
C PRO A 314 5.06 9.66 -18.39
N ARG A 315 5.22 10.58 -19.34
CA ARG A 315 4.57 10.47 -20.66
C ARG A 315 4.89 9.14 -21.36
N ALA A 316 6.12 8.66 -21.20
CA ALA A 316 6.59 7.40 -21.78
C ALA A 316 5.97 6.14 -21.14
N ALA A 317 5.18 6.27 -20.07
CA ALA A 317 4.46 5.18 -19.40
C ALA A 317 2.99 5.07 -19.87
N ILE A 318 2.57 5.92 -20.80
CA ILE A 318 1.19 6.02 -21.27
C ILE A 318 1.20 5.84 -22.79
N ILE A 319 0.23 5.10 -23.30
CA ILE A 319 -0.03 4.98 -24.74
C ILE A 319 -1.39 5.60 -25.08
N ILE A 320 -1.60 5.86 -26.36
CA ILE A 320 -2.85 6.38 -26.90
C ILE A 320 -3.26 5.51 -28.09
N SER A 321 -4.56 5.26 -28.25
CA SER A 321 -5.03 4.58 -29.46
C SER A 321 -4.79 5.48 -30.69
N THR A 322 -4.49 4.89 -31.83
CA THR A 322 -4.31 5.63 -33.09
C THR A 322 -5.55 6.45 -33.43
N GLN A 323 -6.74 5.91 -33.18
CA GLN A 323 -8.01 6.61 -33.35
C GLN A 323 -8.11 7.86 -32.45
N ALA A 324 -7.78 7.76 -31.17
CA ALA A 324 -7.82 8.90 -30.26
C ALA A 324 -6.77 9.95 -30.65
N LEU A 325 -5.58 9.51 -31.07
CA LEU A 325 -4.51 10.38 -31.54
C LEU A 325 -4.93 11.16 -32.80
N GLU A 326 -5.53 10.50 -33.78
CA GLU A 326 -6.05 11.15 -35.00
C GLU A 326 -7.16 12.16 -34.68
N SER A 327 -8.03 11.81 -33.73
CA SER A 327 -9.15 12.63 -33.30
C SER A 327 -8.72 13.95 -32.63
N LEU A 328 -7.48 14.07 -32.16
CA LEU A 328 -6.94 15.34 -31.63
C LEU A 328 -6.91 16.46 -32.68
N ASN A 329 -6.93 16.13 -33.98
CA ASN A 329 -7.01 17.11 -35.06
C ASN A 329 -8.43 17.64 -35.29
N ASN A 330 -9.44 17.10 -34.60
CA ASN A 330 -10.83 17.55 -34.70
C ASN A 330 -11.24 18.33 -33.44
N PRO A 331 -11.42 19.67 -33.53
CA PRO A 331 -11.78 20.51 -32.39
C PRO A 331 -13.06 20.06 -31.67
N GLN A 332 -14.05 19.55 -32.41
CA GLN A 332 -15.32 19.10 -31.81
C GLN A 332 -15.11 17.87 -30.92
N MET A 333 -14.22 16.95 -31.32
CA MET A 333 -13.88 15.78 -30.51
C MET A 333 -13.08 16.18 -29.26
N VAL A 334 -12.18 17.15 -29.39
CA VAL A 334 -11.41 17.69 -28.26
C VAL A 334 -12.31 18.33 -27.21
N GLU A 335 -13.34 19.06 -27.62
CA GLU A 335 -14.33 19.61 -26.69
C GLU A 335 -15.14 18.50 -25.99
N GLN A 336 -15.49 17.43 -26.71
CA GLN A 336 -16.21 16.28 -26.13
C GLN A 336 -15.38 15.50 -25.11
N TYR A 337 -14.06 15.47 -25.25
CA TYR A 337 -13.19 14.76 -24.31
C TYR A 337 -13.30 15.26 -22.88
N ALA A 338 -13.48 16.57 -22.66
CA ALA A 338 -13.69 17.10 -21.32
C ALA A 338 -14.91 16.45 -20.64
N SER A 339 -15.98 16.19 -21.39
CA SER A 339 -17.18 15.52 -20.90
C SER A 339 -16.92 14.06 -20.50
N ASN A 340 -16.04 13.34 -21.21
CA ASN A 340 -15.69 11.95 -20.86
C ASN A 340 -15.08 11.85 -19.46
N LEU A 341 -14.20 12.79 -19.11
CA LEU A 341 -13.61 12.84 -17.77
C LEU A 341 -14.67 13.17 -16.72
N ASP A 342 -15.54 14.14 -17.00
CA ASP A 342 -16.61 14.52 -16.08
C ASP A 342 -17.58 13.35 -15.87
N GLU A 343 -17.92 12.59 -16.93
CA GLU A 343 -18.74 11.37 -16.83
C GLU A 343 -18.05 10.29 -15.99
N SER A 344 -16.77 10.02 -16.25
CA SER A 344 -15.98 9.02 -15.51
C SER A 344 -15.87 9.36 -14.02
N MET A 345 -15.60 10.63 -13.69
CA MET A 345 -15.55 11.12 -12.31
C MET A 345 -16.89 11.10 -11.59
N ASN A 346 -18.01 11.17 -12.33
CA ASN A 346 -19.37 11.11 -11.79
C ASN A 346 -19.97 9.70 -11.81
N ASP A 347 -19.23 8.69 -12.30
CA ASP A 347 -19.69 7.31 -12.33
C ASP A 347 -19.65 6.68 -10.93
N ASP A 348 -20.71 6.95 -10.16
CA ASP A 348 -21.01 6.42 -8.83
C ASP A 348 -21.24 4.89 -8.78
N ARG A 349 -20.64 4.10 -9.68
CA ARG A 349 -20.77 2.63 -9.63
C ARG A 349 -20.19 2.01 -8.36
N PHE A 350 -19.25 2.68 -7.68
CA PHE A 350 -18.83 2.30 -6.31
C PHE A 350 -19.85 2.68 -5.23
N GLY A 351 -20.73 3.65 -5.49
CA GLY A 351 -21.79 4.09 -4.58
C GLY A 351 -23.11 3.33 -4.74
N LYS A 352 -23.34 2.64 -5.85
CA LYS A 352 -24.58 1.89 -6.14
C LYS A 352 -24.73 0.59 -5.35
N ASP A 353 -23.65 0.06 -4.77
CA ASP A 353 -23.69 -1.10 -3.88
C ASP A 353 -23.93 -0.72 -2.40
N PHE A 354 -24.11 0.57 -2.10
CA PHE A 354 -24.59 1.05 -0.81
C PHE A 354 -26.10 1.34 -0.88
N PRO A 355 -26.85 1.18 0.24
CA PRO A 355 -28.30 1.41 0.26
C PRO A 355 -28.67 2.80 -0.28
N PRO A 356 -29.84 2.98 -0.93
CA PRO A 356 -30.24 4.27 -1.49
C PRO A 356 -30.32 5.33 -0.38
N GLY A 357 -29.43 6.32 -0.43
CA GLY A 357 -29.38 7.42 0.55
C GLY A 357 -28.00 8.06 0.75
N PHE A 358 -26.91 7.37 0.36
CA PHE A 358 -25.55 7.88 0.57
C PHE A 358 -25.00 8.78 -0.57
N GLY A 359 -25.62 8.75 -1.75
CA GLY A 359 -25.06 9.39 -2.97
C GLY A 359 -25.53 10.81 -3.28
N LYS A 360 -26.48 11.40 -2.53
CA LYS A 360 -26.86 12.80 -2.73
C LYS A 360 -26.43 13.63 -1.53
N ARG A 361 -25.37 14.43 -1.70
CA ARG A 361 -25.12 15.57 -0.81
C ARG A 361 -26.34 16.50 -0.88
N PRO A 362 -27.09 16.72 0.21
CA PRO A 362 -28.17 17.70 0.20
C PRO A 362 -27.58 19.10 -0.04
N ALA A 363 -28.25 19.90 -0.86
CA ALA A 363 -27.91 21.32 -0.99
C ALA A 363 -28.06 22.00 0.38
N GLY A 364 -26.98 22.62 0.87
CA GLY A 364 -26.94 23.32 2.17
C GLY A 364 -25.92 22.81 3.19
N PHE A 365 -25.13 21.78 2.88
CA PHE A 365 -24.10 21.27 3.81
C PHE A 365 -22.90 22.22 4.06
N GLY A 366 -22.89 23.41 3.44
CA GLY A 366 -21.82 24.41 3.58
C GLY A 366 -21.88 25.26 4.85
N ASP A 367 -23.03 25.34 5.52
CA ASP A 367 -23.22 26.23 6.67
C ASP A 367 -23.92 25.52 7.84
N MET A 368 -23.14 24.84 8.70
CA MET A 368 -23.63 24.41 10.03
C MET A 368 -23.04 25.31 11.12
N PRO A 369 -23.87 26.04 11.91
CA PRO A 369 -23.40 26.71 13.12
C PRO A 369 -23.08 25.69 14.22
N ARG A 370 -22.06 25.99 15.03
CA ARG A 370 -21.61 25.16 16.15
C ARG A 370 -22.70 25.04 17.23
N GLY A 371 -23.08 23.81 17.57
CA GLY A 371 -23.94 23.47 18.71
C GLY A 371 -25.16 22.66 18.31
N PHE A 372 -25.14 21.34 18.56
CA PHE A 372 -26.29 20.46 18.35
C PHE A 372 -27.39 20.79 19.37
N GLY A 373 -28.44 21.48 18.92
CA GLY A 373 -29.59 21.83 19.77
C GLY A 373 -30.93 21.25 19.32
N LYS A 374 -31.11 20.85 18.05
CA LYS A 374 -32.31 20.17 17.52
C LYS A 374 -32.05 19.69 16.08
N LEU A 375 -32.51 18.49 15.75
CA LEU A 375 -32.52 17.97 14.37
C LEU A 375 -33.61 18.70 13.54
N PRO A 376 -33.41 18.90 12.22
CA PRO A 376 -34.43 19.47 11.34
C PRO A 376 -35.62 18.52 11.13
N PRO A 377 -36.81 19.04 10.76
CA PRO A 377 -37.96 18.22 10.38
C PRO A 377 -37.63 17.33 9.17
N GLY A 378 -37.86 16.02 9.29
CA GLY A 378 -37.61 15.02 8.24
C GLY A 378 -36.60 13.92 8.60
N PHE A 379 -35.94 14.02 9.76
CA PHE A 379 -35.07 12.96 10.31
C PHE A 379 -35.86 11.83 11.02
N GLU A 380 -37.18 11.93 11.09
CA GLU A 380 -38.08 11.09 11.89
C GLU A 380 -38.40 9.73 11.25
N ASN A 381 -37.94 9.46 10.02
CA ASN A 381 -38.31 8.26 9.25
C ASN A 381 -37.13 7.31 8.96
N PHE A 382 -36.05 7.35 9.76
CA PHE A 382 -34.95 6.39 9.65
C PHE A 382 -35.27 5.08 10.40
N PRO A 383 -35.30 3.91 9.72
CA PRO A 383 -35.51 2.64 10.42
C PRO A 383 -34.30 2.33 11.30
N GLY A 384 -34.52 2.19 12.61
CA GLY A 384 -33.48 1.81 13.59
C GLY A 384 -33.30 2.74 14.79
N PHE A 385 -33.98 3.89 14.81
CA PHE A 385 -33.93 4.84 15.95
C PHE A 385 -35.04 4.65 16.99
N ASP A 386 -36.02 3.79 16.74
CA ASP A 386 -37.23 3.65 17.55
C ASP A 386 -37.04 2.96 18.92
N ASN A 387 -35.83 2.50 19.25
CA ASN A 387 -35.55 1.71 20.46
C ASN A 387 -34.47 2.32 21.38
N LEU A 388 -34.26 3.63 21.36
CA LEU A 388 -33.41 4.28 22.38
C LEU A 388 -34.25 4.65 23.63
N PRO A 389 -33.80 4.30 24.85
CA PRO A 389 -34.53 4.67 26.06
C PRO A 389 -34.50 6.19 26.31
N PRO A 390 -35.54 6.77 26.96
CA PRO A 390 -35.60 8.20 27.23
C PRO A 390 -34.48 8.60 28.20
N GLY A 391 -33.55 9.46 27.76
CA GLY A 391 -32.46 9.98 28.60
C GLY A 391 -31.07 10.05 27.95
N PHE A 392 -30.91 9.62 26.70
CA PHE A 392 -29.61 9.61 26.00
C PHE A 392 -28.99 11.00 25.75
N ALA A 393 -29.70 12.08 26.06
CA ALA A 393 -29.25 13.46 25.82
C ALA A 393 -28.34 14.05 26.92
N ASN A 394 -28.07 13.35 28.04
CA ASN A 394 -27.29 13.91 29.15
C ASN A 394 -26.22 12.95 29.69
N LEU A 395 -25.15 12.71 28.92
CA LEU A 395 -23.90 12.15 29.45
C LEU A 395 -22.73 13.11 29.21
N PRO A 396 -22.04 13.60 30.26
CA PRO A 396 -20.78 14.31 30.12
C PRO A 396 -19.63 13.29 30.04
N GLY A 397 -18.84 13.31 28.96
CA GLY A 397 -17.57 12.58 28.92
C GLY A 397 -17.10 11.92 27.62
N MET A 398 -17.67 12.21 26.45
CA MET A 398 -17.24 11.57 25.18
C MET A 398 -16.16 12.34 24.39
N ASN A 399 -15.21 13.00 25.07
CA ASN A 399 -14.12 13.76 24.42
C ASN A 399 -12.75 13.10 24.54
N ASN A 400 -12.63 11.76 24.48
CA ASN A 400 -11.32 11.13 24.27
C ASN A 400 -11.43 9.64 23.89
N PHE A 401 -11.29 9.36 22.59
CA PHE A 401 -10.92 8.03 22.08
C PHE A 401 -9.84 8.20 21.01
N PRO A 402 -8.60 7.70 21.22
CA PRO A 402 -7.57 7.70 20.20
C PRO A 402 -7.35 6.30 19.61
N GLY A 403 -7.34 6.23 18.28
CA GLY A 403 -6.83 5.15 17.44
C GLY A 403 -6.80 5.65 15.99
N VAL A 404 -5.89 5.30 15.09
CA VAL A 404 -4.80 4.33 15.07
C VAL A 404 -3.81 4.84 14.00
N GLY A 405 -2.51 4.80 14.27
CA GLY A 405 -1.46 5.13 13.30
C GLY A 405 -0.09 4.60 13.73
N ASN A 406 0.35 3.54 13.06
CA ASN A 406 1.70 2.94 13.09
C ASN A 406 2.45 3.42 11.83
N LEU A 407 3.77 3.61 11.73
CA LEU A 407 4.97 3.48 12.57
C LEU A 407 6.07 4.31 11.88
N ALA A 408 6.96 4.93 12.65
CA ALA A 408 8.37 5.03 12.31
C ALA A 408 9.12 4.54 13.55
N GLU A 409 9.75 3.36 13.43
CA GLU A 409 10.52 2.71 14.49
C GLU A 409 11.87 3.41 14.66
N GLY A 410 12.24 3.65 15.92
CA GLY A 410 13.54 4.18 16.34
C GLY A 410 13.64 4.26 17.85
N ASP A 411 14.24 3.21 18.42
CA ASP A 411 14.97 3.12 19.69
C ASP A 411 14.23 2.92 21.05
N ASP A 412 14.71 1.85 21.70
CA ASP A 412 14.78 1.54 23.13
C ASP A 412 13.51 1.28 23.96
N ALA A 413 13.19 -0.02 24.05
CA ALA A 413 12.49 -0.59 25.18
C ALA A 413 13.40 -0.66 26.41
N SER A 414 13.33 0.35 27.30
CA SER A 414 13.54 0.18 28.73
C SER A 414 13.00 1.38 29.55
N GLY A 415 12.13 1.09 30.52
CA GLY A 415 11.95 1.90 31.74
C GLY A 415 11.10 3.18 31.69
N ASP A 416 10.08 3.20 32.56
CA ASP A 416 9.38 4.36 33.15
C ASP A 416 8.30 5.09 32.31
N GLY A 417 7.10 5.19 32.89
CA GLY A 417 5.82 5.49 32.26
C GLY A 417 5.46 6.97 32.15
N THR A 418 6.35 7.80 31.61
CA THR A 418 6.06 9.24 31.40
C THR A 418 6.48 9.82 30.04
N ARG A 419 6.90 9.00 29.06
CA ARG A 419 7.41 9.56 27.79
C ARG A 419 6.29 10.03 26.85
N ARG A 420 6.27 11.34 26.60
CA ARG A 420 5.51 12.04 25.53
C ARG A 420 5.89 11.49 24.15
N ARG A 421 4.94 11.43 23.22
CA ARG A 421 5.20 11.04 21.83
C ARG A 421 5.86 12.21 21.10
N VAL A 422 7.19 12.23 21.08
CA VAL A 422 7.95 13.08 20.18
C VAL A 422 7.96 12.43 18.80
N ALA A 423 7.27 13.03 17.84
CA ALA A 423 7.28 12.57 16.46
C ALA A 423 8.64 12.86 15.81
N ASN A 424 9.07 12.00 14.88
CA ASN A 424 10.33 12.16 14.15
C ASN A 424 10.04 12.41 12.66
N HIS A 425 10.06 13.68 12.26
CA HIS A 425 9.85 14.12 10.88
C HIS A 425 11.05 14.93 10.37
N PRO A 426 12.19 14.28 10.06
CA PRO A 426 13.36 15.00 9.57
C PRO A 426 13.04 15.71 8.25
N ILE A 427 13.57 16.92 8.08
CA ILE A 427 13.40 17.70 6.86
C ILE A 427 14.20 17.04 5.73
N GLY A 428 13.53 16.23 4.91
CA GLY A 428 14.14 15.54 3.77
C GLY A 428 14.10 16.33 2.44
N GLY A 429 13.28 17.39 2.38
CA GLY A 429 13.10 18.22 1.18
C GLY A 429 13.83 19.56 1.23
N ARG A 430 13.95 20.23 0.08
CA ARG A 430 14.47 21.61 0.01
C ARG A 430 13.53 22.56 0.76
N ILE A 431 14.03 23.24 1.79
CA ILE A 431 13.28 24.26 2.53
C ILE A 431 12.85 25.38 1.56
N PRO A 432 11.58 25.82 1.57
CA PRO A 432 11.11 26.94 0.76
C PRO A 432 11.98 28.19 0.96
N PRO A 433 12.29 28.97 -0.10
CA PRO A 433 13.21 30.13 0.01
C PRO A 433 12.78 31.20 1.02
N ASP A 434 11.48 31.32 1.29
CA ASP A 434 10.83 32.23 2.21
C ASP A 434 10.65 31.66 3.64
N ALA A 435 11.04 30.41 3.85
CA ALA A 435 10.99 29.74 5.15
C ALA A 435 12.41 29.43 5.69
N GLN A 436 12.49 29.16 6.98
CA GLN A 436 13.69 28.67 7.63
C GLN A 436 13.33 27.69 8.75
N ILE A 437 14.30 26.91 9.21
CA ILE A 437 14.14 26.07 10.41
C ILE A 437 13.78 26.96 11.61
N VAL A 438 12.90 26.47 12.47
CA VAL A 438 12.52 27.16 13.71
C VAL A 438 13.75 27.31 14.61
N PRO A 439 14.22 28.54 14.91
CA PRO A 439 15.39 28.71 15.76
C PRO A 439 15.11 28.26 17.21
N GLU A 440 16.07 27.61 17.85
CA GLU A 440 15.93 27.14 19.24
C GLU A 440 15.62 28.29 20.23
N SER A 441 16.26 29.44 20.05
CA SER A 441 16.10 30.60 20.92
C SER A 441 14.82 31.41 20.68
N LEU A 442 14.03 31.07 19.66
CA LEU A 442 12.84 31.85 19.30
C LEU A 442 11.67 31.48 20.21
N LYS A 443 11.14 32.45 20.97
CA LYS A 443 9.86 32.28 21.66
C LYS A 443 8.72 32.41 20.66
N ILE A 444 7.90 31.36 20.56
CA ILE A 444 6.82 31.26 19.58
C ILE A 444 5.49 31.21 20.34
N PRO A 445 4.57 32.16 20.10
CA PRO A 445 3.27 32.13 20.76
C PRO A 445 2.38 31.02 20.18
N GLU A 446 1.52 30.46 21.04
CA GLU A 446 0.46 29.54 20.62
C GLU A 446 -0.39 30.17 19.50
N GLY A 447 -0.82 29.34 18.55
CA GLY A 447 -1.49 29.76 17.32
C GLY A 447 -0.55 30.11 16.16
N THR A 448 0.78 30.14 16.36
CA THR A 448 1.72 30.41 15.27
C THR A 448 1.70 29.30 14.23
N LYS A 449 1.71 29.67 12.94
CA LYS A 449 1.77 28.72 11.82
C LYS A 449 3.20 28.24 11.58
N LEU A 450 3.36 26.92 11.49
CA LEU A 450 4.61 26.22 11.25
C LEU A 450 4.45 25.27 10.05
N GLY A 451 5.56 24.68 9.61
CA GLY A 451 5.56 23.64 8.58
C GLY A 451 6.37 22.41 8.99
N ALA A 452 5.91 21.23 8.62
CA ALA A 452 6.63 19.97 8.80
C ALA A 452 6.70 19.21 7.49
N TYR A 453 7.77 18.45 7.29
CA TYR A 453 8.00 17.68 6.08
C TYR A 453 7.48 16.25 6.24
N TRP A 454 6.53 15.85 5.40
CA TRP A 454 5.97 14.50 5.39
C TRP A 454 5.49 14.13 3.98
N GLY A 455 5.55 12.85 3.60
CA GLY A 455 5.05 12.40 2.29
C GLY A 455 5.64 13.15 1.08
N ASN A 456 6.92 13.53 1.16
CA ASN A 456 7.65 14.30 0.13
C ASN A 456 7.15 15.74 -0.10
N ARG A 457 6.45 16.35 0.85
CA ARG A 457 6.02 17.77 0.80
C ARG A 457 5.95 18.41 2.18
N PHE A 458 5.78 19.73 2.24
CA PHE A 458 5.53 20.44 3.50
C PHE A 458 4.03 20.57 3.77
N PHE A 459 3.64 20.36 5.03
CA PHE A 459 2.28 20.54 5.53
C PHE A 459 2.24 21.67 6.54
N LYS A 460 1.07 22.31 6.68
CA LYS A 460 0.85 23.40 7.64
C LYS A 460 0.52 22.84 9.01
N LEU A 461 1.09 23.45 10.04
CA LEU A 461 0.81 23.15 11.44
C LEU A 461 0.48 24.42 12.20
N THR A 462 -0.21 24.24 13.32
CA THR A 462 -0.46 25.29 14.31
C THR A 462 0.21 24.91 15.62
N LEU A 463 1.02 25.82 16.19
CA LEU A 463 1.58 25.62 17.52
C LEU A 463 0.46 25.64 18.57
N LEU A 464 0.33 24.57 19.34
CA LEU A 464 -0.61 24.49 20.46
C LEU A 464 0.05 24.84 21.80
N ALA A 465 1.28 24.40 22.03
CA ALA A 465 2.02 24.71 23.25
C ALA A 465 3.54 24.58 23.05
N SER A 466 4.34 25.28 23.86
CA SER A 466 5.79 25.08 23.96
C SER A 466 6.12 24.31 25.24
N ASN A 467 6.92 23.26 25.12
CA ASN A 467 7.31 22.43 26.26
C ASN A 467 8.61 22.92 26.92
N ASP A 468 8.78 22.58 28.21
CA ASP A 468 9.99 22.92 28.98
C ASP A 468 11.28 22.29 28.43
N ASP A 469 11.17 21.17 27.72
CA ASP A 469 12.28 20.46 27.07
C ASP A 469 12.67 21.05 25.71
N GLY A 470 12.02 22.14 25.29
CA GLY A 470 12.27 22.84 24.03
C GLY A 470 11.50 22.30 22.83
N THR A 471 10.80 21.16 22.96
CA THR A 471 9.90 20.65 21.93
C THR A 471 8.62 21.48 21.82
N LEU A 472 7.93 21.35 20.69
CA LEU A 472 6.70 22.08 20.39
C LEU A 472 5.54 21.10 20.19
N TYR A 473 4.44 21.28 20.94
CA TYR A 473 3.20 20.53 20.74
C TYR A 473 2.41 21.20 19.62
N VAL A 474 2.20 20.48 18.51
CA VAL A 474 1.69 21.04 17.26
C VAL A 474 0.47 20.29 16.76
N HIS A 475 -0.46 21.04 16.16
CA HIS A 475 -1.64 20.54 15.46
C HIS A 475 -1.39 20.47 13.96
N TRP A 476 -1.78 19.36 13.32
CA TRP A 476 -1.70 19.20 11.87
C TRP A 476 -3.00 19.70 11.21
N ASP A 477 -2.95 20.90 10.62
CA ASP A 477 -4.14 21.62 10.13
C ASP A 477 -4.99 20.79 9.14
N ASP A 478 -4.37 19.92 8.34
CA ASP A 478 -5.04 19.12 7.30
C ASP A 478 -5.51 17.73 7.79
N PHE A 479 -5.16 17.30 9.01
CA PHE A 479 -5.34 15.91 9.46
C PHE A 479 -6.12 15.76 10.78
N GLY A 480 -6.58 16.86 11.36
CA GLY A 480 -7.37 16.89 12.59
C GLY A 480 -6.60 16.45 13.84
N ASP A 481 -7.24 16.59 15.00
CA ASP A 481 -6.62 16.52 16.34
C ASP A 481 -5.96 15.17 16.65
N SER A 482 -6.35 14.11 15.94
CA SER A 482 -5.75 12.76 16.08
C SER A 482 -4.26 12.70 15.73
N ARG A 483 -3.73 13.75 15.10
CA ARG A 483 -2.32 13.86 14.67
C ARG A 483 -1.51 14.85 15.48
N ASP A 484 -2.08 15.43 16.52
CA ASP A 484 -1.36 16.38 17.38
C ASP A 484 -0.22 15.66 18.11
N CYS A 485 0.98 16.21 18.05
CA CYS A 485 2.17 15.57 18.58
C CYS A 485 3.22 16.58 19.02
N ASP A 486 4.18 16.12 19.82
CA ASP A 486 5.37 16.90 20.15
C ASP A 486 6.40 16.77 19.02
N MET A 487 6.99 17.87 18.59
CA MET A 487 8.00 17.89 17.54
C MET A 487 9.21 18.72 17.95
N SER A 488 10.39 18.26 17.54
CA SER A 488 11.62 19.03 17.71
C SER A 488 11.67 20.21 16.74
N ARG A 489 12.31 21.30 17.15
CA ARG A 489 12.38 22.55 16.38
C ARG A 489 13.15 22.41 15.07
N ASP A 490 14.15 21.52 15.03
CA ASP A 490 14.93 21.19 13.84
C ASP A 490 14.12 20.43 12.77
N GLN A 491 12.94 19.93 13.12
CA GLN A 491 11.98 19.27 12.21
C GLN A 491 10.90 20.22 11.68
N LEU A 492 10.87 21.45 12.19
CA LEU A 492 9.85 22.43 11.89
C LEU A 492 10.45 23.62 11.13
N ILE A 493 9.67 24.12 10.18
CA ILE A 493 9.97 25.37 9.48
C ILE A 493 8.96 26.46 9.85
N ILE A 494 9.40 27.70 9.74
CA ILE A 494 8.60 28.91 9.97
C ILE A 494 8.93 29.93 8.87
N ALA A 495 7.95 30.74 8.48
CA ALA A 495 8.17 31.80 7.52
C ALA A 495 9.18 32.83 8.07
N LYS A 496 10.17 33.23 7.26
CA LYS A 496 11.22 34.19 7.66
C LYS A 496 10.63 35.52 8.13
N ASP A 497 9.51 35.93 7.56
CA ASP A 497 8.84 37.17 7.96
C ASP A 497 8.14 37.07 9.32
N ASP A 498 7.64 35.89 9.69
CA ASP A 498 7.09 35.67 11.02
C ASP A 498 8.18 35.63 12.09
N VAL A 499 9.36 35.07 11.78
CA VAL A 499 10.54 35.18 12.65
C VAL A 499 10.91 36.64 12.91
N LYS A 500 10.98 37.47 11.87
CA LYS A 500 11.26 38.91 12.02
C LYS A 500 10.21 39.62 12.88
N LYS A 501 8.92 39.30 12.70
CA LYS A 501 7.83 39.88 13.53
C LYS A 501 8.00 39.49 15.01
N LEU A 502 8.27 38.21 15.29
CA LEU A 502 8.43 37.70 16.64
C LEU A 502 9.68 38.28 17.34
N GLN A 503 10.79 38.44 16.61
CA GLN A 503 12.00 39.08 17.14
C GLN A 503 11.81 40.57 17.45
N ARG A 504 11.08 41.30 16.59
CA ARG A 504 10.72 42.71 16.83
C ARG A 504 9.80 42.85 18.06
N ALA A 505 8.81 41.98 18.20
CA ALA A 505 7.90 41.97 19.35
C ALA A 505 8.64 41.69 20.67
N ALA A 506 9.66 40.83 20.65
CA ALA A 506 10.50 40.55 21.81
C ALA A 506 11.37 41.77 22.21
N THR A 507 11.86 42.53 21.23
CA THR A 507 12.70 43.71 21.46
C THR A 507 11.90 44.88 22.08
N LEU A 508 10.65 45.09 21.64
CA LEU A 508 9.79 46.16 22.16
C LEU A 508 9.37 45.91 23.62
N LYS A 509 9.14 44.66 24.03
CA LYS A 509 8.83 44.30 25.42
C LYS A 509 10.02 44.44 26.38
N GLY A 510 11.26 44.46 25.87
CA GLY A 510 12.48 44.63 26.69
C GLY A 510 12.86 46.09 26.97
N SER A 511 12.32 47.06 26.21
CA SER A 511 12.66 48.49 26.32
C SER A 511 11.76 49.32 27.24
N GLY A 512 10.75 48.70 27.85
CA GLY A 512 9.83 49.33 28.80
C GLY A 512 10.07 48.87 30.24
N LYS A 513 11.29 49.08 30.75
CA LYS A 513 11.61 48.97 32.18
C LYS A 513 12.21 50.27 32.67
#